data_AF-A0A399X5P0-F1
#
_entry.id   AF-A0A399X5P0-F1
#
_cell.length_a   1.000
_cell.length_b   1.000
_cell.length_c   1.000
_cell.angle_alpha   90.00
_cell.angle_beta   90.00
_cell.angle_gamma   90.00
#
_symmetry.space_group_name_H-M   'P 1'
#
loop_
_entity.id
_entity.type
_entity.pdbx_description
1 polymer ?
#
loop_
_entity_poly.entity_id
_entity_poly.type
_entity_poly.pdbx_seq_one_letter_code
_entity_poly.pdbx_strand_id
1 'polypeptide(L)'
;MSNLLPIISQYIGEILLVLSLAVLVLGVFVFRLAKSHSRSQRIWNELAEGASGRNLESLLDEHLRERLKIEQRVASAEKRLQSLEKKLEASKRHLGLVRYDAFDDVGGSQSFALAVFDDRGDGAVMTSMVGRTDCRVYCKQLKSGRADRELTPEEQRAIEAAVADRMREPHSP
;
A
#
# COMPACT_ATOMS: atom_id res chain seq x y z
N MET A 1 -13.62 -40.28 83.95
CA MET A 1 -12.81 -39.24 83.27
C MET A 1 -11.58 -38.80 84.09
N SER A 2 -11.05 -39.63 85.01
CA SER A 2 -9.92 -39.30 85.90
C SER A 2 -8.60 -40.03 85.57
N ASN A 3 -8.61 -41.00 84.65
CA ASN A 3 -7.44 -41.82 84.32
C ASN A 3 -6.61 -41.31 83.12
N LEU A 4 -6.99 -40.19 82.50
CA LEU A 4 -6.27 -39.62 81.35
C LEU A 4 -5.22 -38.58 81.78
N LEU A 5 -5.39 -37.95 82.95
CA LEU A 5 -4.49 -36.93 83.49
C LEU A 5 -3.04 -37.42 83.73
N PRO A 6 -2.78 -38.62 84.32
CA PRO A 6 -1.41 -39.07 84.56
C PRO A 6 -0.67 -39.47 83.27
N ILE A 7 -1.38 -40.06 82.31
CA ILE A 7 -0.82 -40.43 80.99
C ILE A 7 -0.41 -39.16 80.24
N ILE A 8 -1.26 -38.12 80.25
CA ILE A 8 -0.92 -36.85 79.62
C ILE A 8 0.35 -36.25 80.25
N SER A 9 0.48 -36.27 81.59
CA SER A 9 1.65 -35.70 82.28
C SER A 9 2.99 -36.35 81.92
N GLN A 10 3.00 -37.65 81.59
CA GLN A 10 4.19 -38.38 81.18
C GLN A 10 4.65 -38.02 79.76
N TYR A 11 3.71 -37.69 78.86
CA TYR A 11 3.99 -37.37 77.46
C TYR A 11 3.97 -35.86 77.14
N ILE A 12 3.69 -34.99 78.11
CA ILE A 12 3.68 -33.52 77.94
C ILE A 12 5.00 -33.02 77.31
N GLY A 13 6.14 -33.55 77.74
CA GLY A 13 7.45 -33.14 77.22
C GLY A 13 7.64 -33.48 75.74
N GLU A 14 7.27 -34.68 75.32
CA GLU A 14 7.36 -35.12 73.92
C GLU A 14 6.39 -34.35 73.02
N ILE A 15 5.16 -34.10 73.51
CA ILE A 15 4.15 -33.32 72.79
C ILE A 15 4.64 -31.88 72.57
N LEU A 16 5.22 -31.24 73.59
CA LEU A 16 5.78 -29.89 73.45
C LEU A 16 6.95 -29.83 72.47
N LEU A 17 7.80 -30.87 72.45
CA LEU A 17 8.95 -30.96 71.55
C LEU A 17 8.48 -31.09 70.09
N VAL A 18 7.55 -32.02 69.81
CA VAL A 18 6.96 -32.19 68.48
C VAL A 18 6.23 -30.93 68.03
N LEU A 19 5.49 -30.26 68.94
CA LEU A 19 4.79 -29.02 68.63
C LEU A 19 5.76 -27.89 68.29
N SER A 20 6.84 -27.73 69.05
CA SER A 20 7.87 -26.72 68.77
C SER A 20 8.56 -26.95 67.42
N LEU A 21 8.86 -28.22 67.10
CA LEU A 21 9.46 -28.59 65.83
C LEU A 21 8.50 -28.33 64.67
N ALA A 22 7.21 -28.66 64.84
CA ALA A 22 6.17 -28.39 63.86
C ALA A 22 6.02 -26.88 63.60
N VAL A 23 6.02 -26.05 64.64
CA VAL A 23 5.99 -24.58 64.51
C VAL A 23 7.22 -24.06 63.77
N LEU A 24 8.40 -24.61 64.06
CA LEU A 24 9.65 -24.21 63.42
C LEU A 24 9.66 -24.58 61.92
N VAL A 25 9.23 -25.79 61.57
CA VAL A 25 9.08 -26.24 60.19
C VAL A 25 8.05 -25.38 59.45
N LEU A 26 6.92 -25.08 60.08
CA LEU A 26 5.87 -24.26 59.48
C LEU A 26 6.35 -22.81 59.29
N GLY A 27 7.12 -22.27 60.24
CA GLY A 27 7.75 -20.95 60.14
C GLY A 27 8.74 -20.87 58.97
N VAL A 28 9.59 -21.88 58.80
CA VAL A 28 10.52 -21.98 57.66
C VAL A 28 9.76 -22.12 56.34
N PHE A 29 8.67 -22.89 56.32
CA PHE A 29 7.82 -23.04 55.15
C PHE A 29 7.16 -21.72 54.76
N VAL A 30 6.54 -21.02 55.71
CA VAL A 30 5.95 -19.69 55.49
C VAL A 30 7.01 -18.69 55.03
N PHE A 31 8.21 -18.72 55.60
CA PHE A 31 9.32 -17.85 55.18
C PHE A 31 9.81 -18.15 53.76
N ARG A 32 9.91 -19.43 53.38
CA ARG A 32 10.22 -19.86 52.00
C ARG A 32 9.16 -19.39 51.02
N LEU A 33 7.88 -19.53 51.36
CA LEU A 33 6.75 -19.06 50.53
C LEU A 33 6.77 -17.53 50.42
N ALA A 34 6.96 -16.79 51.52
CA ALA A 34 7.03 -15.34 51.52
C ALA A 34 8.20 -14.82 50.66
N LYS A 35 9.38 -15.47 50.74
CA LYS A 35 10.55 -15.11 49.93
C LYS A 35 10.38 -15.48 48.45
N SER A 36 9.73 -16.62 48.16
CA SER A 36 9.37 -17.01 46.79
C SER A 36 8.38 -16.03 46.17
N HIS A 37 7.37 -15.61 46.94
CA HIS A 37 6.40 -14.61 46.53
C HIS A 37 7.03 -13.22 46.34
N SER A 38 8.03 -12.87 47.16
CA SER A 38 8.79 -11.62 47.05
C SER A 38 9.64 -11.53 45.77
N ARG A 39 10.15 -12.64 45.24
CA ARG A 39 10.82 -12.65 43.92
C ARG A 39 9.83 -12.49 42.76
N SER A 40 8.64 -13.07 42.90
CA SER A 40 7.57 -12.89 41.93
C SER A 40 7.08 -11.44 41.93
N GLN A 41 6.83 -10.85 43.11
CA GLN A 41 6.28 -9.49 43.24
C GLN A 41 7.20 -8.36 42.76
N ARG A 42 8.53 -8.51 42.80
CA ARG A 42 9.44 -7.50 42.25
C ARG A 42 9.34 -7.41 40.73
N ILE A 43 9.26 -8.57 40.07
CA ILE A 43 9.05 -8.66 38.62
C ILE A 43 7.63 -8.19 38.27
N TRP A 44 6.61 -8.54 39.08
CA TRP A 44 5.25 -8.05 38.87
C TRP A 44 5.11 -6.54 39.11
N ASN A 45 5.85 -5.91 40.03
CA ASN A 45 5.76 -4.46 40.25
C ASN A 45 6.53 -3.66 39.20
N GLU A 46 7.71 -4.10 38.76
CA GLU A 46 8.41 -3.45 37.64
C GLU A 46 7.64 -3.63 36.31
N LEU A 47 7.01 -4.79 36.12
CA LEU A 47 6.11 -5.02 34.98
C LEU A 47 4.74 -4.36 35.18
N ALA A 48 4.19 -4.17 36.37
CA ALA A 48 2.89 -3.51 36.58
C ALA A 48 3.00 -1.98 36.57
N GLU A 49 4.14 -1.43 36.95
CA GLU A 49 4.44 0.00 36.81
C GLU A 49 4.78 0.33 35.33
N GLY A 50 5.45 -0.60 34.63
CA GLY A 50 5.72 -0.51 33.18
C GLY A 50 4.61 -0.98 32.23
N ALA A 51 3.70 -1.85 32.67
CA ALA A 51 2.58 -2.42 31.91
C ALA A 51 1.23 -2.16 32.62
N SER A 52 1.13 -1.03 33.34
CA SER A 52 -0.17 -0.51 33.77
C SER A 52 -1.01 -0.24 32.52
N GLY A 53 -2.32 -0.52 32.60
CA GLY A 53 -3.26 -0.51 31.47
C GLY A 53 -3.18 0.71 30.54
N ARG A 54 -2.63 1.85 30.99
CA ARG A 54 -2.34 3.01 30.14
C ARG A 54 -1.32 2.74 29.04
N ASN A 55 -0.26 1.97 29.27
CA ASN A 55 0.77 1.73 28.25
C ASN A 55 0.30 0.75 27.17
N LEU A 56 -0.44 -0.30 27.55
CA LEU A 56 -1.01 -1.23 26.56
C LEU A 56 -2.17 -0.58 25.80
N GLU A 57 -3.05 0.16 26.50
CA GLU A 57 -4.12 0.93 25.88
C GLU A 57 -3.56 2.03 24.98
N SER A 58 -2.49 2.73 25.36
CA SER A 58 -1.86 3.75 24.52
C SER A 58 -1.15 3.14 23.31
N LEU A 59 -0.46 2.00 23.46
CA LEU A 59 0.15 1.29 22.33
C LEU A 59 -0.92 0.75 21.36
N LEU A 60 -2.04 0.25 21.88
CA LEU A 60 -3.16 -0.19 21.08
C LEU A 60 -3.84 1.00 20.37
N ASP A 61 -4.07 2.11 21.07
CA ASP A 61 -4.63 3.34 20.50
C ASP A 61 -3.70 3.94 19.44
N GLU A 62 -2.39 3.95 19.68
CA GLU A 62 -1.39 4.36 18.71
C GLU A 62 -1.41 3.47 17.46
N HIS A 63 -1.44 2.15 17.64
CA HIS A 63 -1.49 1.22 16.52
C HIS A 63 -2.81 1.31 15.74
N LEU A 64 -3.94 1.54 16.42
CA LEU A 64 -5.24 1.79 15.78
C LEU A 64 -5.24 3.11 15.00
N ARG A 65 -4.67 4.18 15.55
CA ARG A 65 -4.52 5.46 14.84
C ARG A 65 -3.61 5.34 13.63
N GLU A 66 -2.51 4.60 13.76
CA GLU A 66 -1.59 4.34 12.65
C GLU A 66 -2.28 3.54 11.54
N ARG A 67 -3.02 2.48 11.89
CA ARG A 67 -3.86 1.71 10.96
C ARG A 67 -4.85 2.60 10.22
N LEU A 68 -5.63 3.42 10.94
CA LEU A 68 -6.59 4.35 10.36
C LEU A 68 -5.92 5.35 9.40
N LYS A 69 -4.73 5.85 9.75
CA LYS A 69 -3.95 6.76 8.90
C LYS A 69 -3.44 6.07 7.63
N ILE A 70 -3.03 4.80 7.73
CA ILE A 70 -2.63 4.00 6.57
C ILE A 70 -3.83 3.75 5.67
N GLU A 71 -4.98 3.34 6.22
CA GLU A 71 -6.21 3.12 5.45
C GLU A 71 -6.64 4.40 4.71
N GLN A 72 -6.59 5.56 5.36
CA GLN A 72 -6.86 6.84 4.72
C GLN A 72 -5.87 7.18 3.60
N ARG A 73 -4.57 6.88 3.80
CA ARG A 73 -3.55 7.05 2.76
C ARG A 73 -3.79 6.13 1.58
N VAL A 74 -4.14 4.87 1.80
CA VAL A 74 -4.48 3.89 0.75
C VAL A 74 -5.70 4.38 -0.02
N ALA A 75 -6.79 4.74 0.67
CA ALA A 75 -8.00 5.24 0.03
C ALA A 75 -7.76 6.51 -0.80
N SER A 76 -6.89 7.42 -0.33
CA SER A 76 -6.53 8.61 -1.11
C SER A 76 -5.63 8.29 -2.32
N ALA A 77 -4.72 7.33 -2.19
CA ALA A 77 -3.89 6.85 -3.28
C ALA A 77 -4.72 6.16 -4.36
N GLU A 78 -5.67 5.31 -3.99
CA GLU A 78 -6.62 4.66 -4.91
C GLU A 78 -7.45 5.68 -5.69
N LYS A 79 -8.01 6.69 -5.00
CA LYS A 79 -8.73 7.79 -5.67
C LYS A 79 -7.85 8.54 -6.66
N ARG A 80 -6.60 8.80 -6.31
CA ARG A 80 -5.64 9.47 -7.20
C ARG A 80 -5.28 8.59 -8.39
N LEU A 81 -5.09 7.28 -8.17
CA LEU A 81 -4.83 6.31 -9.23
C LEU A 81 -5.99 6.26 -10.21
N GLN A 82 -7.22 6.14 -9.71
CA GLN A 82 -8.43 6.15 -10.54
C GLN A 82 -8.57 7.46 -11.33
N SER A 83 -8.22 8.60 -10.73
CA SER A 83 -8.18 9.88 -11.46
C SER A 83 -7.11 9.89 -12.55
N LEU A 84 -5.94 9.28 -12.31
CA LEU A 84 -4.87 9.22 -13.28
C LEU A 84 -5.24 8.29 -14.43
N GLU A 85 -5.78 7.11 -14.15
CA GLU A 85 -6.29 6.17 -15.15
C GLU A 85 -7.31 6.83 -16.09
N LYS A 86 -8.31 7.53 -15.54
CA LYS A 86 -9.29 8.27 -16.35
C LYS A 86 -8.67 9.37 -17.22
N LYS A 87 -7.69 10.11 -16.68
CA LYS A 87 -6.97 11.14 -17.45
C LYS A 87 -6.10 10.52 -18.54
N LEU A 88 -5.51 9.37 -18.23
CA LEU A 88 -4.70 8.60 -19.15
C LEU A 88 -5.55 8.14 -20.33
N GLU A 89 -6.70 7.51 -20.10
CA GLU A 89 -7.60 7.04 -21.18
C GLU A 89 -8.01 8.15 -22.17
N ALA A 90 -8.16 9.39 -21.70
CA ALA A 90 -8.51 10.54 -22.54
C ALA A 90 -7.30 11.28 -23.14
N SER A 91 -6.08 10.91 -22.77
CA SER A 91 -4.85 11.55 -23.22
C SER A 91 -4.51 11.13 -24.65
N LYS A 92 -4.24 12.11 -25.53
CA LYS A 92 -3.87 11.90 -26.93
C LYS A 92 -2.41 11.45 -27.03
N ARG A 93 -2.17 10.18 -26.76
CA ARG A 93 -0.85 9.56 -26.60
C ARG A 93 -0.35 8.84 -27.83
N HIS A 94 -1.24 8.48 -28.76
CA HIS A 94 -0.86 7.78 -29.98
C HIS A 94 -0.45 8.81 -31.01
N LEU A 95 0.79 8.69 -31.49
CA LEU A 95 1.41 9.62 -32.42
C LEU A 95 1.94 8.86 -33.63
N GLY A 96 1.60 9.29 -34.83
CA GLY A 96 2.14 8.73 -36.07
C GLY A 96 2.45 9.84 -37.04
N LEU A 97 3.71 9.90 -37.49
CA LEU A 97 4.20 10.91 -38.42
C LEU A 97 4.66 10.24 -39.71
N VAL A 98 4.12 10.70 -40.83
CA VAL A 98 4.54 10.30 -42.17
C VAL A 98 4.97 11.55 -42.93
N ARG A 99 6.19 11.54 -43.45
CA ARG A 99 6.69 12.58 -44.35
C ARG A 99 6.57 12.12 -45.79
N TYR A 100 6.22 13.04 -46.68
CA TYR A 100 6.00 12.74 -48.09
C TYR A 100 6.19 14.01 -48.95
N ASP A 101 6.18 13.82 -50.27
CA ASP A 101 6.19 14.89 -51.25
C ASP A 101 4.77 14.99 -51.86
N ALA A 102 4.07 16.10 -51.60
CA ALA A 102 2.68 16.30 -52.02
C ALA A 102 2.54 16.68 -53.50
N PHE A 103 3.63 17.19 -54.10
CA PHE A 103 3.70 17.64 -55.48
C PHE A 103 5.03 17.18 -56.08
N ASP A 104 5.03 16.75 -57.34
CA ASP A 104 6.22 16.21 -58.01
C ASP A 104 7.39 17.22 -58.14
N ASP A 105 7.08 18.52 -58.09
CA ASP A 105 8.03 19.61 -58.25
C ASP A 105 8.63 20.12 -56.92
N VAL A 106 8.25 19.50 -55.80
CA VAL A 106 8.75 19.73 -54.45
C VAL A 106 9.26 18.40 -53.89
N GLY A 107 10.58 18.29 -53.72
CA GLY A 107 11.21 17.10 -53.16
C GLY A 107 11.70 17.28 -51.72
N GLY A 108 12.13 16.18 -51.11
CA GLY A 108 12.77 16.18 -49.79
C GLY A 108 11.81 15.89 -48.63
N SER A 109 10.65 15.31 -48.94
CA SER A 109 9.60 14.93 -47.99
C SER A 109 9.22 16.09 -47.06
N GLN A 110 8.93 17.25 -47.65
CA GLN A 110 8.63 18.48 -46.92
C GLN A 110 7.20 18.51 -46.39
N SER A 111 6.28 17.77 -47.03
CA SER A 111 4.91 17.60 -46.58
C SER A 111 4.81 16.54 -45.47
N PHE A 112 3.77 16.60 -44.66
CA PHE A 112 3.58 15.63 -43.57
C PHE A 112 2.11 15.32 -43.29
N ALA A 113 1.87 14.11 -42.80
CA ALA A 113 0.62 13.71 -42.16
C ALA A 113 0.94 13.27 -40.72
N LEU A 114 0.23 13.82 -39.75
CA LEU A 114 0.39 13.58 -38.33
C LEU A 114 -0.94 13.12 -37.74
N ALA A 115 -1.00 11.87 -37.29
CA ALA A 115 -2.14 11.35 -36.53
C ALA A 115 -1.87 11.46 -35.03
N VAL A 116 -2.85 12.02 -34.30
CA VAL A 116 -2.79 12.19 -32.84
C VAL A 116 -4.13 11.80 -32.22
N PHE A 117 -4.17 10.71 -31.44
CA PHE A 117 -5.42 10.22 -30.83
C PHE A 117 -5.21 9.50 -29.49
N ASP A 118 -6.29 9.28 -28.74
CA ASP A 118 -6.30 8.53 -27.48
C ASP A 118 -6.63 7.05 -27.65
N ASP A 119 -6.66 6.29 -26.57
CA ASP A 119 -6.98 4.86 -26.57
C ASP A 119 -8.38 4.52 -27.11
N ARG A 120 -9.28 5.52 -27.18
CA ARG A 120 -10.62 5.38 -27.76
C ARG A 120 -10.65 5.67 -29.26
N GLY A 121 -9.54 6.11 -29.84
CA GLY A 121 -9.46 6.56 -31.23
C GLY A 121 -10.09 7.94 -31.45
N ASP A 122 -10.33 8.72 -30.39
CA ASP A 122 -10.77 10.11 -30.51
C ASP A 122 -9.53 11.00 -30.66
N GLY A 123 -9.53 11.93 -31.62
CA GLY A 123 -8.36 12.75 -31.90
C GLY A 123 -8.47 13.53 -33.20
N ALA A 124 -7.35 13.68 -33.90
CA ALA A 124 -7.30 14.34 -35.20
C ALA A 124 -6.13 13.83 -36.04
N VAL A 125 -6.25 14.03 -37.36
CA VAL A 125 -5.13 13.92 -38.28
C VAL A 125 -4.89 15.28 -38.91
N MET A 126 -3.65 15.75 -38.86
CA MET A 126 -3.21 16.99 -39.45
C MET A 126 -2.33 16.70 -40.66
N THR A 127 -2.60 17.39 -41.76
CA THR A 127 -1.88 17.19 -43.02
C THR A 127 -1.36 18.52 -43.52
N SER A 128 -0.08 18.62 -43.75
CA SER A 128 0.57 19.76 -44.38
C SER A 128 0.97 19.37 -45.80
N MET A 129 0.53 20.16 -46.77
CA MET A 129 0.96 20.09 -48.17
C MET A 129 1.80 21.31 -48.49
N VAL A 130 3.08 21.08 -48.76
CA VAL A 130 4.06 22.11 -49.09
C VAL A 130 4.22 22.17 -50.60
N GLY A 131 3.81 23.28 -51.20
CA GLY A 131 4.11 23.65 -52.58
C GLY A 131 5.38 24.50 -52.67
N ARG A 132 5.73 24.94 -53.88
CA ARG A 132 6.94 25.78 -54.11
C ARG A 132 6.90 27.13 -53.40
N THR A 133 5.73 27.73 -53.32
CA THR A 133 5.53 29.10 -52.81
C THR A 133 4.48 29.18 -51.69
N ASP A 134 3.77 28.09 -51.41
CA ASP A 134 2.74 28.05 -50.38
C ASP A 134 2.79 26.76 -49.56
N CYS A 135 2.14 26.80 -48.40
CA CYS A 135 1.92 25.66 -47.54
C CYS A 135 0.47 25.69 -47.07
N ARG A 136 -0.22 24.56 -47.21
CA ARG A 136 -1.62 24.40 -46.78
C ARG A 136 -1.68 23.34 -45.70
N VAL A 137 -2.37 23.64 -44.60
CA VAL A 137 -2.58 22.70 -43.49
C VAL A 137 -4.06 22.39 -43.35
N TYR A 138 -4.37 21.10 -43.29
CA TYR A 138 -5.70 20.56 -43.10
C TYR A 138 -5.75 19.78 -41.79
N CYS A 139 -6.94 19.72 -41.19
CA CYS A 139 -7.19 18.95 -39.98
C CYS A 139 -8.52 18.21 -40.15
N LYS A 140 -8.51 16.89 -39.93
CA LYS A 140 -9.68 16.03 -39.93
C LYS A 140 -9.86 15.46 -38.54
N GLN A 141 -11.08 15.51 -38.02
CA GLN A 141 -11.35 14.98 -36.70
C GLN A 141 -11.47 13.45 -36.75
N LEU A 142 -10.85 12.77 -35.80
CA LEU A 142 -11.08 11.35 -35.55
C LEU A 142 -12.05 11.18 -34.39
N LYS A 143 -13.08 10.38 -34.60
CA LYS A 143 -14.02 9.96 -33.55
C LYS A 143 -14.16 8.45 -33.58
N SER A 144 -13.80 7.80 -32.49
CA SER A 144 -13.83 6.34 -32.36
C SER A 144 -13.10 5.64 -33.52
N GLY A 145 -11.94 6.18 -33.93
CA GLY A 145 -11.11 5.66 -35.01
C GLY A 145 -11.62 5.96 -36.43
N ARG A 146 -12.67 6.78 -36.59
CA ARG A 146 -13.21 7.17 -37.90
C ARG A 146 -13.04 8.65 -38.14
N ALA A 147 -12.60 9.01 -39.35
CA ALA A 147 -12.50 10.39 -39.77
C ALA A 147 -13.87 10.95 -40.18
N ASP A 148 -14.04 12.26 -40.01
CA ASP A 148 -15.21 13.02 -40.46
C ASP A 148 -15.29 13.16 -41.99
N ARG A 149 -14.16 12.96 -42.68
CA ARG A 149 -14.01 13.04 -44.14
C ARG A 149 -13.12 11.92 -44.64
N GLU A 150 -13.16 11.65 -45.93
CA GLU A 150 -12.29 10.66 -46.57
C GLU A 150 -10.81 10.97 -46.33
N LEU A 151 -10.04 9.96 -45.94
CA LEU A 151 -8.62 10.08 -45.62
C LEU A 151 -7.76 9.91 -46.87
N THR A 152 -6.67 10.65 -46.95
CA THR A 152 -5.65 10.40 -47.97
C THR A 152 -4.80 9.18 -47.61
N PRO A 153 -4.08 8.57 -48.57
CA PRO A 153 -3.16 7.46 -48.27
C PRO A 153 -2.10 7.81 -47.21
N GLU A 154 -1.63 9.05 -47.20
CA GLU A 154 -0.64 9.56 -46.23
C GLU A 154 -1.23 9.65 -44.82
N GLU A 155 -2.46 10.16 -44.71
CA GLU A 155 -3.18 10.25 -43.44
C GLU A 155 -3.49 8.86 -42.87
N GLN A 156 -3.92 7.93 -43.73
CA GLN A 156 -4.17 6.55 -43.36
C GLN A 156 -2.89 5.88 -42.85
N ARG A 157 -1.75 6.06 -43.56
CA ARG A 157 -0.44 5.58 -43.10
C ARG A 157 -0.01 6.20 -41.78
N ALA A 158 -0.33 7.47 -41.53
CA ALA A 158 -0.02 8.13 -40.25
C ALA A 158 -0.82 7.52 -39.09
N ILE A 159 -2.11 7.19 -39.30
CA ILE A 159 -2.91 6.47 -38.32
C ILE A 159 -2.32 5.08 -38.06
N GLU A 160 -1.97 4.35 -39.11
CA GLU A 160 -1.36 3.01 -38.98
C GLU A 160 -0.03 3.05 -38.23
N ALA A 161 0.82 4.06 -38.49
CA ALA A 161 2.06 4.27 -37.77
C ALA A 161 1.83 4.53 -36.27
N ALA A 162 0.81 5.32 -35.93
CA ALA A 162 0.43 5.58 -34.54
C ALA A 162 -0.05 4.31 -33.82
N VAL A 163 -0.83 3.46 -34.50
CA VAL A 163 -1.28 2.16 -33.96
C VAL A 163 -0.11 1.19 -33.80
N ALA A 164 0.84 1.18 -34.74
CA ALA A 164 2.03 0.34 -34.65
C ALA A 164 2.92 0.75 -33.48
N ASP A 165 3.07 2.05 -33.23
CA ASP A 165 3.84 2.55 -32.08
C ASP A 165 3.20 2.18 -30.75
N ARG A 166 1.85 2.22 -30.65
CA ARG A 166 1.10 1.68 -29.49
C ARG A 166 1.44 0.22 -29.17
N MET A 167 1.67 -0.60 -30.20
CA MET A 167 1.96 -2.03 -30.03
C MET A 167 3.42 -2.30 -29.64
N ARG A 168 4.32 -1.30 -29.76
CA ARG A 168 5.64 -1.39 -29.14
C ARG A 168 5.46 -1.09 -27.65
N GLU A 169 5.45 -2.12 -26.83
CA GLU A 169 5.53 -1.94 -25.39
C GLU A 169 6.71 -1.04 -25.04
N PRO A 170 6.54 -0.05 -24.13
CA PRO A 170 7.68 0.68 -23.61
C PRO A 170 8.59 -0.33 -22.93
N HIS A 171 9.84 -0.42 -23.39
CA HIS A 171 10.88 -1.20 -22.74
C HIS A 171 10.85 -0.90 -21.23
N SER A 172 10.53 -1.92 -20.43
CA SER A 172 10.75 -1.91 -19.00
C SER A 172 12.22 -1.53 -18.74
N PRO A 173 12.50 -0.53 -17.90
CA PRO A 173 13.87 -0.23 -17.48
C PRO A 173 14.51 -1.38 -16.68
#